data_AF-A0A953DF21-F1
#
_entry.id   AF-A0A953DF21-F1
#
_cell.length_a   1.000
_cell.length_b   1.000
_cell.length_c   1.000
_cell.angle_alpha   90.00
_cell.angle_beta   90.00
_cell.angle_gamma   90.00
#
_symmetry.space_group_name_H-M   'P 1'
#
loop_
_entity.id
_entity.type
_entity.pdbx_description
1 polymer ?
#
loop_
_entity_poly.entity_id
_entity_poly.type
_entity_poly.pdbx_seq_one_letter_code
_entity_poly.pdbx_strand_id
1 'polypeptide(L)'
;MSSQKRNLVSSALVLAVLFLPYWAYVPPIALAALLLPFYWEAVVLGFLIDTLYGQQGSFPAALAAAAFVALLMPVRKRLRWTS
;
A
#
# COMPACT_ATOMS: atom_id res chain seq x y z
N MET A 1 10.52 7.61 13.37
CA MET A 1 10.41 8.29 12.05
C MET A 1 9.29 9.32 12.11
N SER A 2 9.55 10.57 11.71
CA SER A 2 8.52 11.62 11.65
C SER A 2 7.37 11.20 10.72
N SER A 3 6.12 11.54 11.08
CA SER A 3 4.92 11.09 10.33
C SER A 3 4.97 11.50 8.85
N GLN A 4 5.67 12.58 8.55
CA GLN A 4 5.88 13.11 7.20
C GLN A 4 6.74 12.18 6.33
N LYS A 5 7.85 11.64 6.89
CA LYS A 5 8.70 10.67 6.19
C LYS A 5 7.95 9.37 5.90
N ARG A 6 7.09 8.94 6.83
CA ARG A 6 6.25 7.75 6.67
C ARG A 6 5.22 7.89 5.55
N ASN A 7 4.57 9.05 5.44
CA ASN A 7 3.59 9.29 4.37
C ASN A 7 4.28 9.32 3.01
N LEU A 8 5.46 9.97 2.92
CA LEU A 8 6.22 10.07 1.68
C LEU A 8 6.69 8.70 1.15
N VAL A 9 7.19 7.85 2.05
CA VAL A 9 7.57 6.46 1.73
C VAL A 9 6.34 5.64 1.29
N SER A 10 5.18 5.83 1.94
CA SER A 10 3.95 5.13 1.56
C SER A 10 3.47 5.54 0.16
N SER A 11 3.48 6.83 -0.17
CA SER A 11 3.11 7.31 -1.50
C SER A 11 4.07 6.82 -2.58
N ALA A 12 5.38 6.81 -2.30
CA ALA A 12 6.38 6.29 -3.22
C ALA A 12 6.20 4.78 -3.48
N LEU A 13 5.84 4.00 -2.45
CA LEU A 13 5.54 2.58 -2.60
C LEU A 13 4.31 2.32 -3.47
N VAL A 14 3.24 3.11 -3.30
CA VAL A 14 2.03 2.99 -4.13
C VAL A 14 2.34 3.29 -5.60
N LEU A 15 3.13 4.32 -5.88
CA LEU A 15 3.58 4.62 -7.24
C LEU A 15 4.50 3.53 -7.79
N ALA A 16 5.39 2.96 -6.98
CA ALA A 16 6.26 1.87 -7.41
C ALA A 16 5.45 0.63 -7.82
N VAL A 17 4.38 0.28 -7.10
CA VAL A 17 3.50 -0.85 -7.46
C VAL A 17 2.80 -0.65 -8.80
N LEU A 18 2.49 0.58 -9.19
CA LEU A 18 1.80 0.90 -10.45
C LEU A 18 2.70 0.81 -11.68
N PHE A 19 4.01 1.10 -11.53
CA PHE A 19 4.92 1.25 -12.67
C PHE A 19 6.02 0.19 -12.75
N LEU A 20 6.38 -0.47 -11.65
CA LEU A 20 7.40 -1.52 -11.67
C LEU A 20 6.77 -2.91 -11.91
N PRO A 21 7.55 -3.88 -12.40
CA PRO A 21 7.14 -5.28 -12.41
C PRO A 21 7.05 -5.87 -10.99
N TYR A 22 6.08 -6.76 -10.74
CA TYR A 22 5.82 -7.32 -9.41
C TYR A 22 7.02 -7.96 -8.71
N TRP A 23 7.89 -8.62 -9.46
CA TRP A 23 9.09 -9.26 -8.92
C TRP A 23 10.10 -8.26 -8.31
N ALA A 24 10.06 -6.98 -8.69
CA ALA A 24 11.01 -5.97 -8.22
C ALA A 24 10.67 -5.42 -6.83
N TYR A 25 9.39 -5.41 -6.43
CA TYR A 25 8.94 -4.81 -5.17
C TYR A 25 8.29 -5.78 -4.19
N VAL A 26 7.88 -6.98 -4.62
CA VAL A 26 7.33 -8.00 -3.71
C VAL A 26 8.34 -8.37 -2.60
N PRO A 27 9.63 -8.63 -2.89
CA PRO A 27 10.60 -8.95 -1.85
C PRO A 27 10.81 -7.84 -0.80
N PRO A 28 11.04 -6.56 -1.18
CA PRO A 28 11.20 -5.50 -0.19
C PRO A 28 9.90 -5.16 0.56
N ILE A 29 8.70 -5.34 -0.05
CA ILE A 29 7.43 -5.19 0.66
C ILE A 29 7.26 -6.30 1.72
N ALA A 30 7.57 -7.55 1.38
CA ALA A 30 7.54 -8.66 2.32
C ALA A 30 8.53 -8.44 3.47
N LEU A 31 9.75 -7.98 3.15
CA LEU A 31 10.76 -7.65 4.16
C LEU A 31 10.31 -6.48 5.05
N ALA A 32 9.71 -5.44 4.48
CA ALA A 32 9.19 -4.30 5.22
C ALA A 32 8.00 -4.70 6.10
N ALA A 33 7.12 -5.60 5.65
CA ALA A 33 6.03 -6.13 6.45
C ALA A 33 6.51 -6.99 7.63
N LEU A 34 7.62 -7.71 7.45
CA LEU A 34 8.23 -8.54 8.50
C LEU A 34 8.96 -7.70 9.56
N LEU A 35 9.71 -6.68 9.12
CA LEU A 35 10.61 -5.90 9.98
C LEU A 35 9.93 -4.71 10.70
N LEU A 36 8.76 -4.29 10.22
CA LEU A 36 8.07 -3.11 10.73
C LEU A 36 6.60 -3.45 11.00
N PRO A 37 5.96 -2.81 12.00
CA PRO A 37 4.53 -3.00 12.29
C PRO A 37 3.63 -2.30 11.26
N PHE A 38 3.86 -2.58 9.97
CA PHE A 38 3.13 -2.10 8.80
C PHE A 38 2.04 -3.10 8.37
N TYR A 39 1.34 -3.72 9.33
CA TYR A 39 0.32 -4.75 9.08
C TYR A 39 -0.73 -4.30 8.05
N TRP A 40 -1.24 -3.07 8.17
CA TRP A 40 -2.28 -2.57 7.27
C TRP A 40 -1.72 -2.21 5.89
N GLU A 41 -0.56 -1.55 5.86
CA GLU A 41 0.10 -1.16 4.63
C GLU A 41 0.48 -2.39 3.79
N ALA A 42 0.89 -3.51 4.42
CA ALA A 42 1.16 -4.77 3.75
C ALA A 42 -0.10 -5.42 3.14
N VAL A 43 -1.22 -5.43 3.88
CA VAL A 43 -2.51 -5.96 3.38
C VAL A 43 -3.00 -5.15 2.17
N VAL A 44 -2.92 -3.82 2.27
CA VAL A 44 -3.26 -2.91 1.17
C VAL A 44 -2.40 -3.17 -0.07
N LEU A 45 -1.09 -3.30 0.12
CA LEU A 45 -0.17 -3.55 -0.98
C LEU A 45 -0.40 -4.92 -1.62
N GLY A 46 -0.62 -5.97 -0.82
CA GLY A 46 -0.98 -7.30 -1.32
C GLY A 46 -2.27 -7.29 -2.15
N PHE A 47 -3.31 -6.60 -1.67
CA PHE A 47 -4.56 -6.43 -2.41
C PHE A 47 -4.35 -5.70 -3.73
N LEU A 48 -3.56 -4.63 -3.74
CA LEU A 48 -3.22 -3.86 -4.94
C LEU A 48 -2.47 -4.72 -5.96
N ILE A 49 -1.52 -5.53 -5.50
CA ILE A 49 -0.74 -6.44 -6.35
C ILE A 49 -1.65 -7.51 -6.98
N ASP A 50 -2.54 -8.12 -6.19
CA ASP A 50 -3.50 -9.09 -6.70
C ASP A 50 -4.48 -8.47 -7.71
N THR A 51 -4.91 -7.22 -7.47
CA THR A 51 -5.79 -6.49 -8.39
C THR A 51 -5.10 -6.10 -9.70
N LEU A 52 -3.78 -5.90 -9.70
CA LEU A 52 -3.00 -5.55 -10.90
C LEU A 52 -2.50 -6.78 -11.67
N TYR A 53 -2.00 -7.80 -10.96
CA TYR A 53 -1.25 -8.92 -11.52
C TYR A 53 -1.91 -10.28 -11.30
N GLY A 54 -3.04 -10.33 -10.58
CA GLY A 54 -3.82 -11.55 -10.42
C GLY A 54 -4.50 -11.98 -11.73
N GLN A 55 -5.20 -13.11 -11.67
CA GLN A 55 -5.82 -13.75 -12.85
C GLN A 55 -6.80 -12.85 -13.62
N GLN A 56 -7.38 -11.84 -12.96
CA GLN A 56 -8.31 -10.86 -13.54
C GLN A 56 -7.74 -9.43 -13.45
N GLY A 57 -6.41 -9.30 -13.48
CA GLY A 57 -5.71 -8.04 -13.28
C GLY A 57 -6.23 -6.91 -14.17
N SER A 58 -6.57 -5.77 -13.55
CA SER A 58 -7.12 -4.60 -14.26
C SER A 58 -6.52 -3.32 -13.71
N PHE A 59 -5.76 -2.62 -14.56
CA PHE A 59 -5.11 -1.36 -14.21
C PHE A 59 -6.10 -0.27 -13.74
N PRO A 60 -7.26 -0.07 -14.39
CA PRO A 60 -8.30 0.84 -13.88
C PRO A 60 -8.84 0.43 -12.51
N ALA A 61 -9.02 -0.87 -12.26
CA ALA A 61 -9.50 -1.37 -10.97
C ALA A 61 -8.47 -1.15 -9.85
N ALA A 62 -7.18 -1.34 -10.15
CA ALA A 62 -6.11 -1.06 -9.21
C ALA A 62 -5.99 0.43 -8.87
N LEU A 63 -6.18 1.33 -9.85
CA LEU A 63 -6.27 2.77 -9.59
C LEU A 63 -7.44 3.12 -8.68
N ALA A 64 -8.62 2.52 -8.92
CA ALA A 64 -9.79 2.72 -8.06
C ALA A 64 -9.55 2.19 -6.63
N ALA A 65 -8.92 1.02 -6.48
CA ALA A 65 -8.53 0.45 -5.20
C ALA A 65 -7.54 1.35 -4.45
N ALA A 66 -6.52 1.87 -5.13
CA ALA A 66 -5.56 2.82 -4.54
C ALA A 66 -6.24 4.09 -4.04
N ALA A 67 -7.14 4.67 -4.85
CA ALA A 67 -7.90 5.86 -4.49
C ALA A 67 -8.81 5.61 -3.27
N PHE A 68 -9.48 4.45 -3.22
CA PHE A 68 -10.33 4.05 -2.11
C PHE A 68 -9.52 3.92 -0.80
N VAL A 69 -8.35 3.30 -0.84
CA VAL A 69 -7.47 3.19 0.32
C VAL A 69 -6.95 4.55 0.77
N ALA A 70 -6.57 5.44 -0.15
CA ALA A 70 -6.14 6.79 0.17
C ALA A 70 -7.26 7.59 0.86
N LEU A 71 -8.52 7.37 0.48
CA LEU A 71 -9.70 7.97 1.11
C LEU A 71 -9.92 7.44 2.55
N LEU A 72 -9.58 6.18 2.82
CA LEU A 72 -9.71 5.56 4.15
C LEU A 72 -8.55 5.91 5.10
N MET A 73 -7.39 6.35 4.60
CA MET A 73 -6.27 6.79 5.43
C MET A 73 -6.61 7.87 6.48
N PRO A 74 -7.33 8.97 6.15
CA PRO A 74 -7.71 9.96 7.15
C PRO A 74 -8.66 9.42 8.22
N VAL A 75 -9.55 8.48 7.87
CA VAL A 75 -10.44 7.81 8.83
C VAL A 75 -9.64 6.99 9.83
N ARG A 76 -8.61 6.27 9.37
CA ARG A 76 -7.70 5.50 10.23
C ARG A 76 -6.94 6.37 11.24
N LYS A 77 -6.54 7.59 10.86
CA LYS A 77 -5.86 8.51 11.79
C LYS A 77 -6.77 8.95 12.94
N ARG A 78 -8.07 9.07 12.71
CA ARG A 78 -9.06 9.41 13.76
C ARG A 78 -9.28 8.26 14.75
N LEU A 79 -9.32 7.02 14.27
CA LEU A 79 -9.52 5.83 15.13
C LEU A 79 -8.35 5.53 16.07
N ARG A 80 -7.13 5.96 15.72
CA ARG A 80 -5.95 5.79 16.61
C ARG A 80 -5.85 6.81 17.75
N TRP A 81 -6.67 7.86 17.74
CA TRP A 81 -6.67 8.89 18.80
C TRP A 81 -7.67 8.62 19.93
N THR A 82 -8.51 7.59 19.80
CA THR A 82 -9.54 7.26 20.78
C THR A 82 -9.25 5.97 21.56
N SER A 83 -8.02 5.46 21.52
CA SER A 83 -7.56 4.31 22.31
C SER A 83 -6.28 4.61 23.05
#